data_AF-A0A5K4E8D1-F1
#
_entry.id   AF-A0A5K4E8D1-F1
#
_cell.length_a   1.000
_cell.length_b   1.000
_cell.length_c   1.000
_cell.angle_alpha   90.00
_cell.angle_beta   90.00
_cell.angle_gamma   90.00
#
_symmetry.space_group_name_H-M   'P 1'
#
loop_
_entity.id
_entity.type
_entity.pdbx_description
1 polymer ?
#
loop_
_entity_poly.entity_id
_entity_poly.type
_entity_poly.pdbx_seq_one_letter_code
_entity_poly.pdbx_strand_id
1 'polypeptide(L)'
;MSSVDEQKFPDRGFESPEYVEDDEYSDFVQTYESVLQRRVSRWEKYFSTLPPKKSARFKRFCRKGIPDHIRPTVWMHLSGAYERMEANPDAYQIAVSKVPPTNILNVILADVPRTFPENKHFQDPDGPNSKLESLKRVLSAFAVHFPKIGYCQGMNYIAAVLLLVLDCPPNEREVKAFWLLDALINHILPKYYSSDMLAVRVDCMVFNELLKQQFVYSTVYSMKGIKYSSVYVYHWSDYIIKI
;
A
#
# COMPACT_ATOMS: atom_id res chain seq x y z
N MET A 1 -3.90 36.54 -12.07
CA MET A 1 -3.00 35.60 -12.76
C MET A 1 -2.55 34.58 -11.73
N SER A 2 -3.24 33.44 -11.68
CA SER A 2 -3.02 32.37 -10.70
C SER A 2 -1.75 31.61 -11.07
N SER A 3 -0.68 31.80 -10.29
CA SER A 3 0.62 31.17 -10.48
C SER A 3 0.55 29.69 -10.09
N VAL A 4 0.59 28.85 -11.13
CA VAL A 4 1.16 27.49 -11.18
C VAL A 4 1.12 26.70 -9.86
N ASP A 5 0.12 25.82 -9.74
CA ASP A 5 0.20 24.57 -9.00
C ASP A 5 1.42 23.75 -9.49
N GLU A 6 2.59 23.95 -8.89
CA GLU A 6 3.64 22.94 -8.95
C GLU A 6 3.36 21.94 -7.84
N GLN A 7 2.56 20.93 -8.18
CA GLN A 7 2.33 19.79 -7.31
C GLN A 7 3.65 19.01 -7.13
N LYS A 8 4.41 19.35 -6.09
CA LYS A 8 5.77 18.84 -5.83
C LYS A 8 5.83 17.38 -5.38
N PHE A 9 4.73 16.81 -4.89
CA PHE A 9 4.64 15.41 -4.49
C PHE A 9 3.55 14.68 -5.27
N PRO A 10 3.69 13.36 -5.47
CA PRO A 10 2.64 12.57 -6.08
C PRO A 10 1.35 12.67 -5.28
N ASP A 11 0.31 13.09 -5.99
CA ASP A 11 -1.02 13.21 -5.43
C ASP A 11 -1.59 11.83 -5.13
N ARG A 12 -1.58 11.45 -3.87
CA ARG A 12 -2.22 10.21 -3.42
C ARG A 12 -3.65 10.45 -2.95
N GLY A 13 -4.16 11.68 -3.03
CA GLY A 13 -5.55 12.00 -2.74
C GLY A 13 -5.93 12.07 -1.28
N PHE A 14 -4.96 12.16 -0.37
CA PHE A 14 -5.21 12.41 1.06
C PHE A 14 -5.05 13.89 1.36
N GLU A 15 -5.96 14.42 2.17
CA GLU A 15 -5.92 15.80 2.65
C GLU A 15 -4.93 15.96 3.81
N SER A 16 -4.43 17.19 3.98
CA SER A 16 -3.61 17.53 5.14
C SER A 16 -4.47 17.46 6.41
N PRO A 17 -3.97 16.88 7.52
CA PRO A 17 -4.70 16.92 8.78
C PRO A 17 -4.93 18.36 9.26
N GLU A 18 -6.10 18.65 9.86
CA GLU A 18 -6.49 19.98 10.33
C GLU A 18 -5.52 20.64 11.33
N TYR A 19 -4.68 19.85 12.01
CA TYR A 19 -3.73 20.32 13.01
C TYR A 19 -2.36 20.72 12.43
N VAL A 20 -2.17 20.61 11.11
CA VAL A 20 -0.94 21.00 10.43
C VAL A 20 -1.17 22.38 9.81
N GLU A 21 -0.47 23.38 10.32
CA GLU A 21 -0.53 24.74 9.76
C GLU A 21 0.13 24.78 8.37
N ASP A 22 -0.37 25.65 7.48
CA ASP A 22 0.08 25.71 6.08
C ASP A 22 1.57 26.10 5.95
N ASP A 23 2.07 26.95 6.85
CA ASP A 23 3.46 27.37 6.91
C ASP A 23 4.38 26.23 7.38
N GLU A 24 3.99 25.49 8.42
CA GLU A 24 4.69 24.29 8.88
C GLU A 24 4.79 23.22 7.78
N TYR A 25 3.70 23.01 7.03
CA TYR A 25 3.71 22.09 5.89
C TYR A 25 4.64 22.57 4.79
N SER A 26 4.58 23.85 4.41
CA SER A 26 5.46 24.43 3.38
C SER A 26 6.95 24.30 3.73
N ASP A 27 7.32 24.61 4.98
CA ASP A 27 8.70 24.51 5.46
C ASP A 27 9.21 23.06 5.46
N PHE A 28 8.36 22.13 5.90
CA PHE A 28 8.64 20.70 5.82
C PHE A 28 8.87 20.27 4.37
N VAL A 29 7.98 20.67 3.46
CA VAL A 29 8.05 20.34 2.04
C VAL A 29 9.36 20.83 1.42
N GLN A 30 9.71 22.11 1.64
CA GLN A 30 10.92 22.70 1.07
C GLN A 30 12.19 21.99 1.57
N THR A 31 12.23 21.66 2.86
CA THR A 31 13.36 20.92 3.45
C THR A 31 13.43 19.50 2.92
N TYR A 32 12.29 18.81 2.87
CA TYR A 32 12.20 17.40 2.49
C TYR A 32 12.46 17.17 1.00
N GLU A 33 12.10 18.13 0.14
CA GLU A 33 12.36 18.09 -1.29
C GLU A 33 13.86 17.92 -1.60
N SER A 34 14.72 18.70 -0.92
CA SER A 34 16.18 18.57 -1.06
C SER A 34 16.69 17.17 -0.68
N VAL A 35 16.07 16.56 0.34
CA VAL A 35 16.38 15.20 0.80
C VAL A 35 15.93 14.17 -0.24
N LEU A 36 14.75 14.33 -0.83
CA LEU A 36 14.22 13.46 -1.87
C LEU A 36 15.08 13.51 -3.14
N GLN A 37 15.40 14.71 -3.63
CA GLN A 37 16.27 14.89 -4.80
C GLN A 37 17.62 14.20 -4.57
N ARG A 38 18.24 14.41 -3.41
CA ARG A 38 19.49 13.72 -3.04
C ARG A 38 19.33 12.19 -2.97
N ARG A 39 18.17 11.68 -2.54
CA ARG A 39 17.90 10.23 -2.53
C ARG A 39 17.77 9.70 -3.96
N VAL A 40 17.02 10.38 -4.82
CA VAL A 40 16.83 10.04 -6.24
C VAL A 40 18.19 9.96 -6.96
N SER A 41 19.00 11.03 -6.92
CA SER A 41 20.29 11.04 -7.60
C SER A 41 21.24 9.95 -7.10
N ARG A 42 21.16 9.60 -5.81
CA ARG A 42 21.95 8.48 -5.26
C ARG A 42 21.40 7.14 -5.74
N TRP A 43 20.07 6.98 -5.80
CA TRP A 43 19.44 5.77 -6.33
C TRP A 43 19.89 5.54 -7.78
N GLU A 44 19.78 6.54 -8.65
CA GLU A 44 20.22 6.47 -10.06
C GLU A 44 21.72 6.15 -10.19
N LYS A 45 22.56 6.78 -9.37
CA LYS A 45 24.02 6.53 -9.38
C LYS A 45 24.39 5.09 -9.05
N TYR A 46 23.70 4.46 -8.09
CA TYR A 46 24.07 3.12 -7.60
C TYR A 46 23.25 1.99 -8.23
N PHE A 47 22.09 2.31 -8.80
CA PHE A 47 21.11 1.36 -9.31
C PHE A 47 20.59 1.79 -10.69
N SER A 48 21.51 2.09 -11.61
CA SER A 48 21.21 2.48 -12.99
C SER A 48 20.58 1.37 -13.83
N THR A 49 20.67 0.12 -13.37
CA THR A 49 20.02 -1.05 -13.98
C THR A 49 18.98 -1.62 -13.02
N LEU A 50 17.77 -1.83 -13.53
CA LEU A 50 16.67 -2.46 -12.82
C LEU A 50 16.48 -3.90 -13.36
N PRO A 51 16.19 -4.90 -12.51
CA PRO A 51 16.17 -4.81 -11.05
C PRO A 51 17.56 -4.78 -10.40
N PRO A 52 17.72 -4.07 -9.28
CA PRO A 52 18.98 -4.07 -8.53
C PRO A 52 19.29 -5.46 -7.96
N LYS A 53 20.55 -5.89 -8.05
CA LYS A 53 21.00 -7.11 -7.35
C LYS A 53 20.86 -6.93 -5.83
N LYS A 54 20.28 -7.93 -5.16
CA LYS A 54 20.13 -7.96 -3.70
C LYS A 54 21.51 -7.82 -3.05
N SER A 55 21.67 -6.78 -2.24
CA SER A 55 22.91 -6.47 -1.52
C SER A 55 22.62 -5.71 -0.23
N ALA A 56 23.56 -5.70 0.71
CA ALA A 56 23.43 -4.92 1.95
C ALA A 56 23.22 -3.42 1.68
N ARG A 57 23.88 -2.89 0.64
CA ARG A 57 23.70 -1.50 0.18
C ARG A 57 22.28 -1.28 -0.31
N PHE A 58 21.79 -2.16 -1.17
CA PHE A 58 20.43 -2.07 -1.70
C PHE A 58 19.38 -2.12 -0.59
N LYS A 59 19.48 -3.09 0.35
CA LYS A 59 18.61 -3.17 1.53
C LYS A 59 18.60 -1.89 2.35
N ARG A 60 19.76 -1.23 2.52
CA ARG A 60 19.87 0.07 3.20
C ARG A 60 19.14 1.19 2.46
N PHE A 61 19.14 1.17 1.13
CA PHE A 61 18.44 2.16 0.33
C PHE A 61 16.92 1.95 0.36
N CYS A 62 16.42 0.71 0.28
CA CYS A 62 14.99 0.41 0.46
C CYS A 62 14.47 0.95 1.81
N ARG A 63 15.20 0.72 2.91
CA ARG A 63 14.85 1.23 4.25
C ARG A 63 14.79 2.76 4.34
N LYS A 64 15.43 3.48 3.41
CA LYS A 64 15.38 4.95 3.31
C LYS A 64 14.27 5.44 2.39
N GLY A 65 13.53 4.54 1.75
CA GLY A 65 12.52 4.82 0.75
C GLY A 65 13.03 4.64 -0.67
N ILE A 66 12.22 3.96 -1.47
CA ILE A 66 12.37 3.84 -2.92
C ILE A 66 11.69 5.07 -3.56
N PRO A 67 12.33 5.75 -4.53
CA PRO A 67 11.71 6.84 -5.29
C PRO A 67 10.43 6.43 -5.98
N ASP A 68 9.43 7.32 -5.96
CA ASP A 68 8.06 7.07 -6.43
C ASP A 68 8.01 6.44 -7.82
N HIS A 69 8.67 7.05 -8.81
CA HIS A 69 8.64 6.64 -10.21
C HIS A 69 9.25 5.25 -10.48
N ILE A 70 10.13 4.73 -9.60
CA ILE A 70 10.68 3.37 -9.73
C ILE A 70 10.04 2.35 -8.79
N ARG A 71 9.15 2.76 -7.87
CA ARG A 71 8.47 1.83 -6.96
C ARG A 71 7.78 0.68 -7.68
N PRO A 72 6.99 0.90 -8.75
CA PRO A 72 6.31 -0.21 -9.42
C PRO A 72 7.30 -1.29 -9.87
N THR A 73 8.40 -0.89 -10.50
CA THR A 73 9.42 -1.83 -10.99
C THR A 73 10.15 -2.52 -9.84
N VAL A 74 10.65 -1.74 -8.87
CA VAL A 74 11.43 -2.31 -7.76
C VAL A 74 10.57 -3.25 -6.91
N TRP A 75 9.33 -2.87 -6.57
CA TRP A 75 8.42 -3.72 -5.79
C TRP A 75 8.08 -5.01 -6.52
N MET A 76 7.80 -4.95 -7.82
CA MET A 76 7.49 -6.14 -8.62
C MET A 76 8.64 -7.15 -8.56
N HIS A 77 9.89 -6.71 -8.70
CA HIS A 77 11.04 -7.62 -8.64
C HIS A 77 11.41 -8.06 -7.22
N LEU A 78 11.30 -7.19 -6.21
CA LEU A 78 11.68 -7.57 -4.84
C LEU A 78 10.75 -8.61 -4.22
N SER A 79 9.47 -8.48 -4.53
CA SER A 79 8.42 -9.36 -4.05
C SER A 79 8.32 -10.67 -4.86
N GLY A 80 9.05 -10.78 -5.96
CA GLY A 80 8.96 -11.89 -6.92
C GLY A 80 7.68 -11.87 -7.76
N ALA A 81 6.89 -10.79 -7.69
CA ALA A 81 5.64 -10.62 -8.42
C ALA A 81 5.87 -10.54 -9.93
N TYR A 82 7.00 -9.95 -10.36
CA TYR A 82 7.37 -9.86 -11.76
C TYR A 82 7.49 -11.24 -12.40
N GLU A 83 8.23 -12.15 -11.78
CA GLU A 83 8.47 -13.50 -12.31
C GLU A 83 7.15 -14.31 -12.37
N ARG A 84 6.24 -14.11 -11.41
CA ARG A 84 4.92 -14.77 -11.42
C ARG A 84 3.99 -14.19 -12.49
N MET A 85 4.04 -12.88 -12.71
CA MET A 85 3.33 -12.20 -13.79
C MET A 85 3.80 -12.70 -15.15
N GLU A 86 5.11 -12.72 -15.39
CA GLU A 86 5.69 -13.19 -16.66
C GLU A 86 5.40 -14.67 -16.92
N ALA A 87 5.37 -15.49 -15.86
CA ALA A 87 4.98 -16.90 -15.98
C ALA A 87 3.48 -17.10 -16.28
N ASN A 88 2.64 -16.09 -16.04
CA ASN A 88 1.18 -16.17 -16.17
C ASN A 88 0.59 -14.87 -16.76
N PRO A 89 0.96 -14.49 -18.00
CA PRO A 89 0.66 -13.16 -18.55
C PRO A 89 -0.85 -12.84 -18.61
N ASP A 90 -1.68 -13.85 -18.89
CA ASP A 90 -3.12 -13.67 -19.05
C ASP A 90 -3.93 -13.90 -17.75
N ALA A 91 -3.29 -14.31 -16.66
CA ALA A 91 -3.99 -14.76 -15.45
C ALA A 91 -4.89 -13.67 -14.86
N TYR A 92 -4.45 -12.41 -14.86
CA TYR A 92 -5.26 -11.30 -14.39
C TYR A 92 -6.50 -11.08 -15.27
N GLN A 93 -6.33 -11.06 -16.59
CA GLN A 93 -7.44 -10.84 -17.53
C GLN A 93 -8.47 -11.99 -17.47
N ILE A 94 -7.98 -13.23 -17.39
CA ILE A 94 -8.82 -14.41 -17.17
C ILE A 94 -9.58 -14.30 -15.85
N ALA A 95 -8.94 -13.84 -14.78
CA ALA A 95 -9.59 -13.69 -13.49
C ALA A 95 -10.66 -12.58 -13.48
N VAL A 96 -10.40 -11.44 -14.14
CA VAL A 96 -11.36 -10.33 -14.28
C VAL A 96 -12.59 -10.75 -15.08
N SER A 97 -12.45 -11.65 -16.06
CA SER A 97 -13.58 -12.18 -16.85
C SER A 97 -14.54 -13.09 -16.07
N LYS A 98 -14.20 -13.44 -14.83
CA LYS A 98 -14.98 -14.36 -13.99
C LYS A 98 -15.54 -13.62 -12.78
N VAL A 99 -16.60 -14.19 -12.22
CA VAL A 99 -17.25 -13.66 -11.01
C VAL A 99 -16.86 -14.52 -9.80
N PRO A 100 -16.39 -13.93 -8.69
CA PRO A 100 -16.16 -14.67 -7.45
C PRO A 100 -17.45 -15.32 -6.92
N PRO A 101 -17.37 -16.32 -6.04
CA PRO A 101 -18.52 -16.82 -5.30
C PRO A 101 -19.33 -15.68 -4.65
N THR A 102 -20.67 -15.74 -4.71
CA THR A 102 -21.56 -14.65 -4.29
C THR A 102 -21.30 -14.18 -2.86
N ASN A 103 -21.04 -15.11 -1.94
CA ASN A 103 -20.71 -14.77 -0.55
C ASN A 103 -19.43 -13.94 -0.43
N ILE A 104 -18.42 -14.21 -1.26
CA ILE A 104 -17.16 -13.45 -1.29
C ILE A 104 -17.38 -12.09 -1.96
N LEU A 105 -18.07 -12.07 -3.10
CA LEU A 105 -18.36 -10.84 -3.83
C LEU A 105 -19.14 -9.85 -2.97
N ASN A 106 -20.14 -10.31 -2.20
CA ASN A 106 -20.92 -9.45 -1.32
C ASN A 106 -20.05 -8.77 -0.24
N VAL A 107 -19.05 -9.47 0.30
CA VAL A 107 -18.12 -8.88 1.27
C VAL A 107 -17.23 -7.84 0.59
N ILE A 108 -16.72 -8.11 -0.61
CA ILE A 108 -15.95 -7.13 -1.40
C ILE A 108 -16.79 -5.88 -1.67
N LEU A 109 -18.04 -6.04 -2.11
CA LEU A 109 -18.95 -4.93 -2.40
C LEU A 109 -19.31 -4.10 -1.17
N ALA A 110 -19.35 -4.72 0.02
CA ALA A 110 -19.53 -3.99 1.28
C ALA A 110 -18.26 -3.23 1.71
N ASP A 111 -17.07 -3.73 1.37
CA ASP A 111 -15.79 -3.16 1.79
C ASP A 111 -15.29 -2.03 0.88
N VAL A 112 -15.54 -2.11 -0.43
CA VAL A 112 -15.06 -1.13 -1.41
C VAL A 112 -15.49 0.31 -1.07
N PRO A 113 -16.79 0.61 -0.82
CA PRO A 113 -17.25 1.98 -0.56
C PRO A 113 -16.72 2.59 0.75
N ARG A 114 -16.33 1.75 1.72
CA ARG A 114 -15.80 2.19 3.02
C ARG A 114 -14.26 2.22 3.07
N THR A 115 -13.60 2.00 1.93
CA THR A 115 -12.13 1.99 1.83
C THR A 115 -11.61 3.41 1.58
N PHE A 116 -10.96 4.01 2.58
CA PHE A 116 -10.45 5.39 2.54
C PHE A 116 -11.52 6.41 2.10
N PRO A 117 -12.61 6.56 2.88
CA PRO A 117 -13.73 7.45 2.52
C PRO A 117 -13.31 8.93 2.43
N GLU A 118 -12.22 9.33 3.08
CA GLU A 118 -11.68 10.70 3.00
C GLU A 118 -10.71 10.89 1.83
N ASN A 119 -10.45 9.86 1.02
CA ASN A 119 -9.52 9.95 -0.10
C ASN A 119 -10.28 10.28 -1.39
N LYS A 120 -9.86 11.33 -2.09
CA LYS A 120 -10.53 11.80 -3.31
C LYS A 120 -10.63 10.77 -4.45
N HIS A 121 -9.76 9.76 -4.46
CA HIS A 121 -9.80 8.69 -5.47
C HIS A 121 -10.73 7.54 -5.07
N PHE A 122 -11.28 7.54 -3.86
CA PHE A 122 -12.19 6.52 -3.33
C PHE A 122 -13.51 7.08 -2.81
N GLN A 123 -13.73 8.40 -2.91
CA GLN A 123 -14.97 9.08 -2.51
C GLN A 123 -16.09 8.90 -3.53
N ASP A 124 -15.79 9.20 -4.80
CA ASP A 124 -16.79 9.28 -5.86
C ASP A 124 -16.51 8.20 -6.94
N PRO A 125 -17.45 7.28 -7.19
CA PRO A 125 -17.34 6.31 -8.30
C PRO A 125 -17.18 6.98 -9.66
N ASP A 126 -17.81 8.13 -9.87
CA ASP A 126 -17.81 8.88 -11.13
C ASP A 126 -16.76 10.00 -11.13
N GLY A 127 -16.00 10.13 -10.03
CA GLY A 127 -14.97 11.14 -9.85
C GLY A 127 -13.77 10.97 -10.78
N PRO A 128 -13.06 12.07 -11.11
CA PRO A 128 -11.86 12.00 -11.94
C PRO A 128 -10.78 11.14 -11.26
N ASN A 129 -10.21 10.19 -12.00
CA ASN A 129 -9.22 9.23 -11.49
C ASN A 129 -9.71 8.36 -10.32
N SER A 130 -11.02 8.11 -10.23
CA SER A 130 -11.61 7.16 -9.27
C SER A 130 -10.96 5.78 -9.39
N LYS A 131 -10.72 5.16 -8.25
CA LYS A 131 -10.08 3.85 -8.10
C LYS A 131 -11.01 2.80 -7.52
N LEU A 132 -12.27 3.13 -7.24
CA LEU A 132 -13.24 2.20 -6.65
C LEU A 132 -13.47 0.97 -7.54
N GLU A 133 -13.71 1.17 -8.84
CA GLU A 133 -13.91 0.04 -9.76
C GLU A 133 -12.61 -0.74 -10.00
N SER A 134 -11.46 -0.07 -10.06
CA SER A 134 -10.14 -0.74 -10.09
C SER A 134 -9.92 -1.62 -8.85
N LEU A 135 -10.25 -1.10 -7.67
CA LEU A 135 -10.14 -1.83 -6.40
C LEU A 135 -11.03 -3.07 -6.41
N LYS A 136 -12.30 -2.91 -6.79
CA LYS A 136 -13.25 -4.02 -6.93
C LYS A 136 -12.75 -5.07 -7.91
N ARG A 137 -12.23 -4.67 -9.09
CA ARG A 137 -11.67 -5.61 -10.07
C ARG A 137 -10.46 -6.37 -9.53
N VAL A 138 -9.50 -5.68 -8.90
CA VAL A 138 -8.31 -6.32 -8.34
C VAL A 138 -8.67 -7.32 -7.25
N LEU A 139 -9.56 -6.96 -6.31
CA LEU A 139 -10.01 -7.85 -5.24
C LEU A 139 -10.80 -9.05 -5.77
N SER A 140 -11.68 -8.82 -6.74
CA SER A 140 -12.48 -9.88 -7.36
C SER A 140 -11.59 -10.86 -8.14
N ALA A 141 -10.66 -10.34 -8.94
CA ALA A 141 -9.69 -11.13 -9.67
C ALA A 141 -8.80 -11.95 -8.72
N PHE A 142 -8.36 -11.35 -7.61
CA PHE A 142 -7.60 -12.06 -6.57
C PHE A 142 -8.39 -13.23 -6.00
N ALA A 143 -9.64 -13.01 -5.59
CA ALA A 143 -10.50 -14.05 -5.04
C ALA A 143 -10.81 -15.18 -6.03
N VAL A 144 -10.95 -14.86 -7.32
CA VAL A 144 -11.13 -15.84 -8.40
C VAL A 144 -9.86 -16.67 -8.61
N HIS A 145 -8.70 -16.00 -8.65
CA HIS A 145 -7.43 -16.66 -8.97
C HIS A 145 -6.91 -17.50 -7.80
N PHE A 146 -7.16 -17.08 -6.56
CA PHE A 146 -6.75 -17.77 -5.34
C PHE A 146 -7.96 -18.21 -4.49
N PRO A 147 -8.82 -19.14 -4.97
CA PRO A 147 -10.09 -19.46 -4.33
C PRO A 147 -9.95 -20.09 -2.93
N LYS A 148 -8.79 -20.67 -2.61
CA LYS A 148 -8.50 -21.21 -1.27
C LYS A 148 -8.39 -20.11 -0.20
N ILE A 149 -7.96 -18.91 -0.61
CA ILE A 149 -7.90 -17.73 0.26
C ILE A 149 -9.18 -16.92 0.09
N GLY A 150 -9.62 -16.73 -1.16
CA GLY A 150 -10.77 -15.90 -1.48
C GLY A 150 -10.47 -14.43 -1.15
N TYR A 151 -11.33 -13.83 -0.33
CA TYR A 151 -11.17 -12.48 0.17
C TYR A 151 -11.20 -12.50 1.70
N CYS A 152 -10.23 -11.82 2.32
CA CYS A 152 -10.19 -11.59 3.75
C CYS A 152 -10.32 -10.09 4.01
N GLN A 153 -11.13 -9.71 5.01
CA GLN A 153 -11.33 -8.30 5.37
C GLN A 153 -9.96 -7.63 5.65
N GLY A 154 -9.77 -6.41 5.16
CA GLY A 154 -8.51 -5.70 5.28
C GLY A 154 -7.62 -5.79 4.03
N MET A 155 -7.86 -6.76 3.14
CA MET A 155 -7.20 -6.79 1.82
C MET A 155 -7.55 -5.57 0.97
N ASN A 156 -8.76 -5.01 1.13
CA ASN A 156 -9.19 -3.78 0.48
C ASN A 156 -8.24 -2.60 0.71
N TYR A 157 -7.75 -2.41 1.94
CA TYR A 157 -6.83 -1.32 2.24
C TYR A 157 -5.46 -1.52 1.58
N ILE A 158 -4.97 -2.76 1.51
CA ILE A 158 -3.68 -3.09 0.88
C ILE A 158 -3.79 -2.86 -0.64
N ALA A 159 -4.82 -3.40 -1.26
CA ALA A 159 -5.08 -3.22 -2.68
C ALA A 159 -5.26 -1.74 -3.03
N ALA A 160 -5.97 -0.97 -2.20
CA ALA A 160 -6.14 0.47 -2.37
C ALA A 160 -4.81 1.23 -2.27
N VAL A 161 -3.95 0.93 -1.28
CA VAL A 161 -2.61 1.52 -1.17
C VAL A 161 -1.75 1.18 -2.38
N LEU A 162 -1.79 -0.07 -2.87
CA LEU A 162 -1.07 -0.45 -4.10
C LEU A 162 -1.55 0.38 -5.29
N LEU A 163 -2.87 0.50 -5.49
CA LEU A 163 -3.44 1.33 -6.56
C LEU A 163 -3.12 2.83 -6.42
N LEU A 164 -2.92 3.32 -5.20
CA LEU A 164 -2.49 4.69 -4.97
C LEU A 164 -1.02 4.88 -5.26
N VAL A 165 -0.15 3.98 -4.81
CA VAL A 165 1.31 4.14 -4.83
C VAL A 165 1.94 3.80 -6.18
N LEU A 166 1.33 2.88 -6.93
CA LEU A 166 1.84 2.44 -8.22
C LEU A 166 1.69 3.52 -9.30
N ASP A 167 2.74 4.33 -9.42
CA ASP A 167 2.89 5.37 -10.44
C ASP A 167 3.24 4.76 -11.80
N CYS A 168 2.22 4.25 -12.48
CA CYS A 168 2.31 3.66 -13.82
C CYS A 168 0.97 3.80 -14.56
N PRO A 169 0.94 3.54 -15.88
CA PRO A 169 -0.28 3.63 -16.68
C PRO A 169 -1.45 2.79 -16.11
N PRO A 170 -2.71 3.25 -16.25
CA PRO A 170 -3.86 2.60 -15.60
C PRO A 170 -4.02 1.10 -15.92
N ASN A 171 -3.77 0.70 -17.18
CA ASN A 171 -3.84 -0.68 -17.65
C ASN A 171 -2.81 -1.59 -16.96
N GLU A 172 -1.60 -1.09 -16.72
CA GLU A 172 -0.55 -1.85 -16.01
C GLU A 172 -0.74 -1.84 -14.49
N ARG A 173 -1.34 -0.77 -13.96
CA ARG A 173 -1.49 -0.55 -12.52
C ARG A 173 -2.27 -1.66 -11.84
N GLU A 174 -3.41 -2.05 -12.41
CA GLU A 174 -4.26 -3.10 -11.83
C GLU A 174 -3.56 -4.47 -11.86
N VAL A 175 -2.87 -4.78 -12.97
CA VAL A 175 -2.10 -6.02 -13.12
C VAL A 175 -0.97 -6.08 -12.08
N LYS A 176 -0.20 -5.01 -11.93
CA LYS A 176 0.87 -4.92 -10.93
C LYS A 176 0.32 -4.98 -9.51
N ALA A 177 -0.79 -4.28 -9.23
CA ALA A 177 -1.44 -4.34 -7.92
C ALA A 177 -1.94 -5.76 -7.58
N PHE A 178 -2.50 -6.48 -8.55
CA PHE A 178 -2.92 -7.87 -8.39
C PHE A 178 -1.75 -8.79 -8.02
N TRP A 179 -0.64 -8.71 -8.76
CA TRP A 179 0.53 -9.55 -8.50
C TRP A 179 1.30 -9.16 -7.24
N LEU A 180 1.30 -7.88 -6.87
CA LEU A 180 1.85 -7.42 -5.60
C LEU A 180 0.98 -7.85 -4.41
N LEU A 181 -0.35 -7.86 -4.58
CA LEU A 181 -1.25 -8.41 -3.58
C LEU A 181 -0.99 -9.90 -3.40
N ASP A 182 -0.85 -10.67 -4.48
CA ASP A 182 -0.38 -12.06 -4.42
C ASP A 182 0.94 -12.20 -3.64
N ALA A 183 1.94 -11.39 -3.99
CA ALA A 183 3.22 -11.43 -3.29
C ALA A 183 3.09 -11.20 -1.78
N LEU A 184 2.29 -10.21 -1.38
CA LEU A 184 2.09 -9.89 0.03
C LEU A 184 1.33 -11.00 0.76
N ILE A 185 0.22 -11.45 0.20
CA ILE A 185 -0.72 -12.36 0.89
C ILE A 185 -0.23 -13.81 0.85
N ASN A 186 0.22 -14.30 -0.31
CA ASN A 186 0.59 -15.70 -0.50
C ASN A 186 2.04 -16.00 -0.11
N HIS A 187 2.94 -15.02 -0.20
CA HIS A 187 4.39 -15.29 -0.15
C HIS A 187 5.15 -14.58 0.97
N ILE A 188 4.85 -13.30 1.22
CA ILE A 188 5.58 -12.51 2.23
C ILE A 188 4.92 -12.66 3.62
N LEU A 189 3.59 -12.63 3.68
CA LEU A 189 2.81 -12.72 4.92
C LEU A 189 1.86 -13.93 4.90
N PRO A 190 2.34 -15.15 4.59
CA PRO A 190 1.47 -16.31 4.60
C PRO A 190 0.89 -16.50 6.01
N LYS A 191 -0.40 -16.83 6.09
CA LYS A 191 -1.19 -17.00 7.33
C LYS A 191 -1.64 -15.71 8.04
N TYR A 192 -1.26 -14.51 7.58
CA TYR A 192 -1.83 -13.28 8.15
C TYR A 192 -3.30 -13.12 7.77
N TYR A 193 -3.68 -13.61 6.59
CA TYR A 193 -5.03 -13.52 6.03
C TYR A 193 -5.75 -14.87 6.06
N SER A 194 -5.51 -15.68 7.09
CA SER A 194 -6.35 -16.83 7.40
C SER A 194 -7.71 -16.38 7.92
N SER A 195 -8.70 -17.28 7.92
CA SER A 195 -10.06 -17.00 8.39
C SER A 195 -10.13 -16.49 9.84
N ASP A 196 -9.14 -16.80 10.67
CA ASP A 196 -9.05 -16.38 12.08
C ASP A 196 -8.07 -15.20 12.32
N MET A 197 -7.34 -14.77 11.28
CA MET A 197 -6.24 -13.79 11.33
C MET A 197 -5.31 -13.97 12.55
N LEU A 198 -5.05 -15.21 12.96
CA LEU A 198 -4.36 -15.48 14.22
C LEU A 198 -2.97 -14.84 14.27
N ALA A 199 -2.22 -14.90 13.17
CA ALA A 199 -0.88 -14.31 13.09
C ALA A 199 -0.91 -12.78 13.31
N VAL A 200 -1.85 -12.07 12.68
CA VAL A 200 -2.04 -10.63 12.88
C VAL A 200 -2.36 -10.33 14.34
N ARG A 201 -3.25 -11.12 14.96
CA ARG A 201 -3.64 -10.93 16.36
C ARG A 201 -2.46 -11.14 17.31
N VAL A 202 -1.62 -12.14 17.07
CA VAL A 202 -0.41 -12.41 17.86
C VAL A 202 0.59 -11.26 17.74
N ASP A 203 0.87 -10.79 16.52
CA ASP A 203 1.74 -9.63 16.32
C ASP A 203 1.19 -8.36 16.97
N CYS A 204 -0.12 -8.18 16.92
CA CYS A 204 -0.80 -7.10 17.63
C CYS A 204 -0.64 -7.19 19.16
N MET A 205 -0.50 -8.40 19.72
CA MET A 205 -0.20 -8.57 21.14
C MET A 205 1.27 -8.28 21.43
N VAL A 206 2.19 -8.77 20.59
CA VAL A 206 3.63 -8.54 20.74
C VAL A 206 3.97 -7.06 20.69
N PHE A 207 3.48 -6.31 19.70
CA PHE A 207 3.78 -4.88 19.63
C PHE A 207 3.09 -4.08 20.74
N ASN A 208 1.89 -4.47 21.18
CA ASN A 208 1.31 -3.87 22.39
C ASN A 208 2.20 -4.07 23.62
N GLU A 209 2.85 -5.23 23.74
CA GLU A 209 3.78 -5.49 24.84
C GLU A 209 5.08 -4.70 24.71
N LEU A 210 5.65 -4.60 23.50
CA LEU A 210 6.81 -3.76 23.23
C LEU A 210 6.55 -2.28 23.53
N LEU A 211 5.36 -1.78 23.19
CA LEU A 211 4.96 -0.41 23.51
C LEU A 211 4.94 -0.16 25.02
N LYS A 212 4.45 -1.11 25.82
CA LYS A 212 4.46 -1.00 27.29
C LYS A 212 5.88 -0.95 27.85
N GLN A 213 6.80 -1.71 27.25
CA GLN A 213 8.19 -1.76 27.70
C GLN A 213 9.00 -0.51 27.32
N GLN A 214 8.77 0.07 26.14
CA GLN A 214 9.50 1.25 25.68
C GLN A 214 8.91 2.59 26.12
N PHE A 215 7.60 2.68 26.35
CA PHE A 215 6.94 3.94 26.72
C PHE A 215 6.33 3.86 28.13
N VAL A 216 6.95 4.55 29.08
CA VAL A 216 6.45 4.74 30.46
C VAL A 216 5.05 5.39 30.49
N TYR A 217 4.67 6.12 29.43
CA TYR A 217 3.35 6.73 29.27
C TYR A 217 2.25 5.77 28.74
N SER A 218 2.56 4.50 28.44
CA SER A 218 1.56 3.52 27.99
C SER A 218 0.39 3.34 28.96
N THR A 219 0.64 3.53 30.27
CA THR A 219 -0.36 3.54 31.33
C THR A 219 -1.37 4.68 31.18
N VAL A 220 -0.95 5.86 30.70
CA VAL A 220 -1.82 7.06 30.56
C VAL A 220 -2.80 6.92 29.38
N TYR A 221 -2.36 6.33 28.27
CA TYR A 221 -3.20 6.12 27.09
C TYR A 221 -4.18 4.94 27.26
N SER A 222 -3.80 3.90 28.02
CA SER A 222 -4.72 2.83 28.41
C SER A 222 -5.86 3.34 29.30
N MET A 223 -5.62 4.36 30.14
CA MET A 223 -6.66 5.00 30.95
C MET A 223 -7.65 5.85 30.14
N LYS A 224 -7.28 6.28 28.92
CA LYS A 224 -8.15 7.06 28.01
C LYS A 224 -8.94 6.20 27.02
N GLY A 225 -8.89 4.87 27.12
CA GLY A 225 -9.67 3.96 26.27
C GLY A 225 -9.19 3.86 24.82
N ILE A 226 -8.01 4.39 24.49
CA ILE A 226 -7.46 4.35 23.13
C ILE A 226 -6.91 2.94 22.88
N LYS A 227 -7.58 2.16 22.02
CA LYS A 227 -7.08 0.86 21.55
C LYS A 227 -5.94 1.10 20.56
N TYR A 228 -4.71 0.81 20.96
CA TYR A 228 -3.51 0.90 20.11
C TYR A 228 -3.58 0.13 18.78
N SER A 229 -4.55 -0.78 18.61
CA SER A 229 -4.81 -1.50 17.36
C SER A 229 -5.07 -0.59 16.15
N SER A 230 -5.55 0.65 16.35
CA SER A 230 -5.75 1.62 15.26
C SER A 230 -4.46 2.30 14.78
N VAL A 231 -3.39 2.29 15.59
CA VAL A 231 -2.07 2.85 15.22
C VAL A 231 -1.30 1.90 14.28
N TYR A 232 -1.63 0.60 14.29
CA TYR A 232 -0.97 -0.40 13.44
C TYR A 232 -1.10 -0.11 11.96
N VAL A 233 -2.22 0.45 11.50
CA VAL A 233 -2.48 0.69 10.07
C VAL A 233 -1.52 1.73 9.50
N TYR A 234 -1.14 2.75 10.28
CA TYR A 234 -0.23 3.81 9.85
C TYR A 234 1.25 3.37 9.83
N HIS A 235 1.68 2.49 10.73
CA HIS A 235 3.04 1.95 10.69
C HIS A 235 3.19 0.77 9.71
N TRP A 236 2.11 0.03 9.43
CA TRP A 236 2.10 -1.03 8.42
C TRP A 236 2.17 -0.47 6.99
N SER A 237 1.46 0.61 6.69
CA SER A 237 1.59 1.28 5.39
C SER A 237 3.03 1.75 5.18
N ASP A 238 3.67 2.27 6.22
CA ASP A 238 5.08 2.66 6.22
C ASP A 238 6.04 1.47 6.00
N TYR A 239 5.71 0.27 6.51
CA TYR A 239 6.50 -0.94 6.30
C TYR A 239 6.32 -1.52 4.88
N ILE A 240 5.09 -1.49 4.34
CA ILE A 240 4.79 -1.86 2.95
C ILE A 240 5.37 -0.84 1.97
N ILE A 241 5.42 0.45 2.32
CA ILE A 241 6.02 1.51 1.51
C ILE A 241 7.57 1.46 1.55
N LYS A 242 8.16 0.85 2.59
CA LYS A 242 9.63 0.71 2.79
C LYS A 242 10.20 -0.67 2.41
N ILE A 243 9.37 -1.65 2.06
CA ILE A 243 9.76 -2.88 1.33
C ILE A 243 9.88 -2.53 -0.16
#